data_AF-A0A7C1A400-F1
#
_entry.id   AF-A0A7C1A400-F1
#
_cell.length_a   1.000
_cell.length_b   1.000
_cell.length_c   1.000
_cell.angle_alpha   90.00
_cell.angle_beta   90.00
_cell.angle_gamma   90.00
#
_symmetry.space_group_name_H-M   'P 1'
#
loop_
_entity.id
_entity.type
_entity.pdbx_description
1 polymer ?
#
loop_
_entity_poly.entity_id
_entity_poly.type
_entity_poly.pdbx_seq_one_letter_code
_entity_poly.pdbx_strand_id
1 'polypeptide(L)' 'MVAIEAIEAEKTISQIATEYGIHPRQVRDWKKEFLSKCHVVFDESGKREKEPKRGLQKAYKKIGELQVEIDFLSDVLKRV' A
#
# COMPACT_ATOMS: atom_id res chain seq x y z
N MET A 1 -9.12 -14.22 9.05
CA MET A 1 -8.15 -13.70 8.06
C MET A 1 -8.09 -14.68 6.90
N VAL A 2 -8.60 -14.32 5.72
CA VAL A 2 -8.78 -15.24 4.57
C VAL A 2 -7.48 -15.94 4.14
N ALA A 3 -6.32 -15.26 4.26
CA ALA A 3 -5.03 -15.80 3.85
C ALA A 3 -4.50 -16.93 4.75
N ILE A 4 -4.78 -16.88 6.07
CA ILE A 4 -4.34 -17.91 7.03
C ILE A 4 -5.19 -19.18 6.85
N GLU A 5 -6.51 -19.02 6.73
CA GLU A 5 -7.44 -20.11 6.47
C GLU A 5 -7.12 -20.86 5.16
N ALA A 6 -6.67 -20.12 4.13
CA ALA A 6 -6.26 -20.69 2.86
C ALA A 6 -4.97 -21.54 2.95
N ILE A 7 -4.18 -21.39 4.03
CA ILE A 7 -2.92 -22.09 4.28
C ILE A 7 -3.11 -23.26 5.24
N GLU A 8 -4.00 -23.15 6.22
CA GLU A 8 -4.33 -24.23 7.17
C GLU A 8 -4.95 -25.47 6.50
N ALA A 9 -5.33 -25.39 5.22
CA ALA A 9 -5.83 -26.51 4.40
C ALA A 9 -7.13 -27.16 4.92
N GLU A 10 -7.74 -26.65 5.98
CA GLU A 10 -9.02 -27.12 6.53
C GLU A 10 -10.20 -26.82 5.59
N LYS A 11 -10.10 -25.76 4.78
CA LYS A 11 -11.13 -25.37 3.81
C LYS A 11 -10.54 -25.24 2.41
N THR A 12 -11.27 -25.75 1.43
CA THR A 12 -10.91 -25.59 0.02
C THR A 12 -11.08 -24.13 -0.41
N ILE A 13 -10.31 -23.69 -1.41
CA ILE A 13 -10.40 -22.34 -1.99
C ILE A 13 -11.84 -21.98 -2.38
N SER A 14 -12.61 -22.96 -2.84
CA SER A 14 -14.02 -22.77 -3.22
C SER A 14 -14.92 -22.53 -2.00
N GLN A 15 -14.68 -23.22 -0.89
CA GLN A 15 -15.45 -23.00 0.35
C GLN A 15 -15.14 -21.63 0.94
N ILE A 16 -13.88 -21.21 0.94
CA ILE A 16 -13.47 -19.87 1.41
C ILE A 16 -14.07 -18.78 0.52
N ALA A 17 -14.06 -18.99 -0.80
CA ALA A 17 -14.69 -18.09 -1.75
C ALA A 17 -16.20 -17.90 -1.47
N THR A 18 -16.91 -19.00 -1.20
CA THR A 18 -18.34 -18.96 -0.87
C THR A 18 -18.61 -18.33 0.50
N GLU A 19 -17.84 -18.69 1.53
CA GLU A 19 -18.02 -18.22 2.91
C GLU A 19 -17.83 -16.70 3.03
N TYR A 20 -16.85 -16.15 2.30
CA TYR A 20 -16.54 -14.72 2.35
C TYR A 20 -17.13 -13.92 1.17
N GLY A 21 -17.80 -14.57 0.21
CA GLY A 21 -18.36 -13.92 -0.98
C GLY A 21 -17.28 -13.38 -1.94
N ILE A 22 -16.12 -14.03 -2.00
CA ILE A 22 -14.93 -13.57 -2.73
C ILE A 22 -14.69 -14.51 -3.90
N HIS A 23 -14.24 -14.01 -5.05
CA HIS A 23 -14.01 -14.88 -6.21
C HIS A 23 -12.85 -15.86 -5.95
N PRO A 24 -12.95 -17.17 -6.30
CA PRO A 24 -11.90 -18.17 -6.04
C PRO A 24 -10.50 -17.80 -6.55
N ARG A 25 -10.45 -17.03 -7.66
CA ARG A 25 -9.21 -16.47 -8.21
C ARG A 25 -8.51 -15.53 -7.22
N GLN A 26 -9.25 -14.66 -6.55
CA GLN A 26 -8.71 -13.70 -5.57
C GLN A 26 -8.17 -14.44 -4.34
N VAL A 27 -8.86 -15.47 -3.87
CA VAL A 27 -8.40 -16.30 -2.75
C VAL A 27 -7.07 -17.00 -3.10
N ARG A 28 -6.94 -17.51 -4.34
CA ARG A 28 -5.68 -18.09 -4.83
C ARG A 28 -4.55 -17.07 -4.95
N ASP A 29 -4.86 -15.88 -5.46
CA ASP A 29 -3.88 -14.80 -5.61
C ASP A 29 -3.39 -14.33 -4.23
N TRP A 30 -4.28 -14.18 -3.25
CA TRP A 30 -3.91 -13.86 -1.87
C TRP A 30 -3.12 -14.96 -1.19
N LYS A 31 -3.45 -16.24 -1.41
CA LYS A 31 -2.66 -17.36 -0.90
C LYS A 31 -1.23 -17.32 -1.45
N LYS A 32 -1.09 -17.08 -2.76
CA LYS A 32 0.22 -16.96 -3.42
C LYS A 32 1.00 -15.76 -2.90
N GLU A 33 0.34 -14.61 -2.77
CA GLU A 33 0.96 -13.39 -2.26
C GLU A 33 1.41 -13.55 -0.81
N PHE A 34 0.57 -14.16 0.04
CA PHE A 34 0.94 -14.43 1.42
C PHE A 34 2.15 -15.35 1.49
N LEU A 35 2.16 -16.51 0.81
CA LEU A 35 3.32 -17.41 0.82
C LEU A 35 4.58 -16.73 0.28
N SER A 36 4.44 -15.88 -0.73
CA SER A 36 5.54 -15.13 -1.32
C SER A 36 6.04 -13.97 -0.45
N LYS A 37 5.24 -13.43 0.48
CA LYS A 37 5.65 -12.31 1.34
C LYS A 37 5.86 -12.72 2.80
N CYS A 38 5.41 -13.92 3.18
CA CYS A 38 5.50 -14.45 4.54
C CYS A 38 6.97 -14.50 5.01
N HIS A 39 7.90 -14.89 4.14
CA HIS A 39 9.33 -14.90 4.47
C HIS A 39 9.87 -13.50 4.84
N VAL A 40 9.35 -12.43 4.21
CA VAL A 40 9.75 -11.04 4.48
C VAL A 40 9.26 -10.56 5.86
N VAL A 41 8.16 -11.13 6.37
CA VAL A 41 7.60 -10.78 7.68
C VAL A 41 8.41 -11.42 8.81
N PHE A 42 8.98 -12.60 8.58
CA PHE A 42 9.80 -13.32 9.57
C PHE A 42 11.31 -13.05 9.44
N ASP A 43 11.76 -12.46 8.34
CA ASP A 43 13.14 -12.02 8.18
C ASP A 43 13.34 -10.69 8.93
N GLU A 44 14.03 -10.72 10.07
CA GLU A 44 14.42 -9.54 10.87
C GLU A 44 15.25 -8.50 10.10
N SER A 45 15.71 -8.83 8.87
CA SER A 45 16.31 -7.85 7.96
C SER A 45 15.30 -6.86 7.39
N GLY A 46 13.99 -7.11 7.56
CA GLY A 46 12.89 -6.17 7.40
C GLY A 46 12.88 -5.05 8.45
N LYS A 47 14.06 -4.49 8.79
CA LYS A 47 14.18 -3.16 9.37
C LYS A 47 13.50 -2.22 8.40
N ARG A 48 12.21 -2.00 8.64
CA ARG A 48 11.37 -0.88 8.25
C ARG A 48 11.98 -0.17 7.04
N GLU A 49 11.45 -0.43 5.85
CA GLU A 49 11.43 0.60 4.81
C GLU A 49 10.86 1.87 5.46
N LYS A 50 11.74 2.68 6.05
CA LYS A 50 11.46 4.04 6.54
C LYS A 50 11.44 4.98 5.34
N GLU A 51 11.20 4.45 4.14
CA GLU A 51 11.17 5.20 2.90
C GLU A 51 9.86 5.95 2.60
N PRO A 52 8.67 5.68 3.18
CA PRO A 52 7.55 6.56 2.90
C PRO A 52 7.69 7.93 3.57
N LYS A 53 8.36 8.03 4.74
CA LYS A 53 8.43 9.28 5.51
C LYS A 53 9.33 10.34 4.88
N ARG A 54 10.45 9.95 4.27
CA ARG A 54 11.39 10.87 3.62
C ARG A 54 10.84 11.40 2.29
N GLY A 55 10.15 10.55 1.51
CA GLY A 55 9.47 10.97 0.28
C GLY A 55 8.34 11.96 0.55
N LEU A 56 7.50 11.67 1.56
CA LEU A 56 6.40 12.54 1.98
C LEU A 56 6.88 13.93 2.40
N GLN A 57 7.92 14.03 3.25
CA GLN A 57 8.45 15.34 3.67
C GLN A 57 8.98 16.17 2.49
N LYS A 58 9.66 15.53 1.53
CA LYS A 58 10.12 16.22 0.32
C LYS A 58 8.95 16.71 -0.55
N ALA A 59 7.90 15.90 -0.68
CA ALA A 59 6.70 16.27 -1.41
C ALA A 59 5.97 17.45 -0.76
N TYR A 60 5.77 17.43 0.57
CA TYR A 60 5.16 18.55 1.30
C TYR A 60 5.96 19.84 1.18
N LYS A 61 7.30 19.75 1.26
CA LYS A 61 8.17 20.92 1.04
C LYS A 61 8.00 21.50 -0.36
N LYS A 62 7.96 20.65 -1.39
CA LYS A 62 7.80 21.08 -2.78
C LYS A 62 6.44 21.73 -3.04
N ILE A 63 5.37 21.21 -2.43
CA ILE A 63 4.04 21.82 -2.50
C ILE A 63 4.05 23.22 -1.88
N GLY A 64 4.70 23.40 -0.72
CA GLY A 64 4.82 24.72 -0.08
C GLY A 64 5.60 25.73 -0.92
N GLU A 65 6.73 25.32 -1.51
CA GLU A 65 7.50 26.17 -2.44
C GLU A 65 6.66 26.61 -3.65
N LEU A 66 5.97 25.67 -4.29
CA LEU A 66 5.12 25.96 -5.45
C LEU A 66 3.95 26.87 -5.10
N GLN A 67 3.33 26.71 -3.92
CA GLN A 67 2.24 27.58 -3.48
C GLN A 67 2.72 29.03 -3.35
N VAL A 68 3.90 29.26 -2.75
CA VAL A 68 4.48 30.60 -2.62
C VAL A 68 4.81 31.20 -3.99
N GLU A 69 5.36 30.41 -4.92
CA GLU A 69 5.64 30.87 -6.28
C GLU A 69 4.35 31.26 -7.02
N ILE A 70 3.29 30.45 -6.91
CA ILE A 70 1.98 30.73 -7.51
C ILE A 70 1.35 31.99 -6.92
N ASP A 71 1.40 32.14 -5.60
CA ASP A 71 0.84 33.31 -4.90
C ASP A 71 1.60 34.58 -5.27
N PHE A 72 2.94 34.50 -5.38
CA PHE A 72 3.78 35.61 -5.85
C PHE A 72 3.46 35.99 -7.29
N LEU A 73 3.43 35.02 -8.22
CA LEU A 73 3.09 35.26 -9.62
C LEU A 73 1.69 35.86 -9.77
N SER A 74 0.74 35.38 -8.97
CA SER A 74 -0.64 35.89 -8.96
C SER A 74 -0.73 37.32 -8.42
N ASP A 75 0.05 37.66 -7.39
CA ASP A 75 0.12 39.03 -6.84
C ASP A 75 0.77 40.00 -7.84
N VAL A 76 1.85 39.60 -8.50
CA VAL A 76 2.49 40.40 -9.56
C VAL A 76 1.54 40.61 -10.74
N LEU A 77 0.84 39.56 -11.20
CA LEU A 77 -0.12 39.65 -12.29
C LEU A 77 -1.34 40.53 -11.97
N LYS A 78 -1.71 40.68 -10.69
CA LYS A 78 -2.80 41.58 -10.27
C LYS A 78 -2.37 43.05 -10.16
N ARG A 79 -1.06 43.32 -10.13
CA ARG A 79 -0.49 44.67 -10.02
C ARG A 79 -0.10 45.28 -11.38
N VAL A 80 -0.14 44.49 -12.45
CA VAL A 80 0.01 44.93 -13.86
C VAL A 80 -1.38 45.15 -14.44
#